data_AF-A0A6C0KMD0-F1
#
_entry.id   AF-A0A6C0KMD0-F1
#
_cell.length_a   1.000
_cell.length_b   1.000
_cell.length_c   1.000
_cell.angle_alpha   90.00
_cell.angle_beta   90.00
_cell.angle_gamma   90.00
#
_symmetry.space_group_name_H-M   'P 1'
#
loop_
_entity.id
_entity.type
_entity.pdbx_description
1 polymer ?
#
loop_
_entity_poly.entity_id
_entity_poly.type
_entity_poly.pdbx_seq_one_letter_code
_entity_poly.pdbx_strand_id
1 'polypeptide(L)'
;MEKYYCECCNYNAKVKSSYDKHLKTKKHKESTKSQHLVNLKSTFSQPKVNLLDCDSKTQFQCHYCHKFFKFKQSMYKHIKYTCKKNKDEGLKELARLLNEKDNLLNEQTKQIEKLQINMQKQIEKLTQKLQIQNIVHGDINNHQNNFYNIQLLNHTDTDYSHLTPTDYMKCIRDCNFCVKTLIEQVHFNEKKPENMNIYISNIKGNYAMIFKDHKWQIVNKKEQIDHLYDYNEVVLETWYDDYKEQYPEIIKSFQKYLDNKDESDIINSVKAKIIYMLYNNRKMICDGNV
;
A
#
# COMPACT_ATOMS: atom_id res chain seq x y z
N MET A 1 83.64 -7.83 -23.13
CA MET A 1 82.49 -8.76 -23.16
C MET A 1 81.22 -7.94 -23.20
N GLU A 2 80.50 -7.98 -24.31
CA GLU A 2 79.25 -7.23 -24.48
C GLU A 2 78.16 -7.83 -23.60
N LYS A 3 77.55 -7.01 -22.74
CA LYS A 3 76.43 -7.40 -21.88
C LYS A 3 75.13 -7.12 -22.65
N TYR A 4 74.26 -8.12 -22.72
CA TYR A 4 72.99 -8.06 -23.43
C TYR A 4 71.87 -7.73 -22.44
N TYR A 5 71.13 -6.66 -22.68
CA TYR A 5 70.16 -6.11 -21.73
C TYR A 5 68.76 -5.96 -22.34
N CYS A 6 67.73 -6.31 -21.57
CA CYS A 6 66.33 -6.22 -21.95
C CYS A 6 65.66 -5.16 -21.09
N GLU A 7 65.30 -4.04 -21.72
CA GLU A 7 64.66 -2.90 -21.05
C GLU A 7 63.25 -3.22 -20.56
N CYS A 8 62.48 -4.00 -21.32
CA CYS A 8 61.09 -4.33 -20.99
C CYS A 8 60.97 -5.12 -19.67
N CYS A 9 62.00 -5.89 -19.31
CA CYS A 9 62.02 -6.73 -18.12
C CYS A 9 63.18 -6.41 -17.17
N ASN A 10 63.95 -5.35 -17.45
CA ASN A 10 65.16 -4.96 -16.74
C ASN A 10 66.12 -6.15 -16.48
N TYR A 11 66.35 -7.00 -17.49
CA TYR A 11 67.14 -8.24 -17.39
C TYR A 11 68.49 -8.12 -18.10
N ASN A 12 69.58 -8.55 -17.45
CA ASN A 12 70.94 -8.51 -18.02
C ASN A 12 71.53 -9.93 -18.16
N ALA A 13 72.02 -10.24 -19.36
CA ALA A 13 72.73 -11.47 -19.68
C ALA A 13 74.17 -11.16 -20.12
N LYS A 14 75.13 -11.92 -19.60
CA LYS A 14 76.55 -11.79 -19.96
C LYS A 14 76.89 -12.41 -21.32
N VAL A 15 76.00 -13.23 -21.88
CA VAL A 15 76.20 -13.98 -23.12
C VAL A 15 74.91 -13.94 -23.94
N LYS A 16 75.06 -13.75 -25.26
CA LYS A 16 73.96 -13.59 -26.22
C LYS A 16 72.95 -14.75 -26.19
N SER A 17 73.43 -15.98 -26.06
CA SER A 17 72.55 -17.17 -26.04
C SER A 17 71.56 -17.18 -24.87
N SER A 18 71.94 -16.66 -23.71
CA SER A 18 71.05 -16.51 -22.55
C SER A 18 70.04 -15.39 -22.74
N TYR A 19 70.44 -14.33 -23.44
CA TYR A 19 69.55 -13.24 -23.84
C TYR A 19 68.47 -13.71 -24.84
N ASP A 20 68.88 -14.45 -25.87
CA ASP A 20 67.95 -14.98 -26.87
C ASP A 20 66.97 -16.00 -26.27
N LYS A 21 67.39 -16.76 -25.26
CA LYS A 21 66.51 -17.63 -24.48
C LYS A 21 65.51 -16.80 -23.64
N HIS A 22 65.96 -15.72 -23.00
CA HIS A 22 65.11 -14.80 -22.24
C HIS A 22 63.97 -14.23 -23.11
N LEU A 23 64.28 -13.78 -24.33
CA LEU A 23 63.28 -13.22 -25.26
C LEU A 23 62.19 -14.24 -25.66
N LYS A 24 62.49 -15.54 -25.59
CA LYS A 24 61.55 -16.62 -25.95
C LYS A 24 60.66 -17.06 -24.78
N THR A 25 60.93 -16.64 -23.55
CA THR A 25 60.18 -17.05 -22.35
C THR A 25 58.75 -16.49 -22.34
N LYS A 26 57.81 -17.22 -21.72
CA LYS A 26 56.41 -16.75 -21.55
C LYS A 26 56.33 -15.42 -20.80
N LYS A 27 57.13 -15.25 -19.74
CA LYS A 27 57.19 -13.99 -18.96
C LYS A 27 57.54 -12.78 -19.82
N HIS A 28 58.52 -12.89 -20.71
CA HIS A 28 58.88 -11.78 -21.60
C HIS A 28 57.77 -11.51 -22.63
N LYS A 29 57.21 -12.56 -23.25
CA LYS A 29 56.12 -12.42 -24.23
C LYS A 29 54.81 -11.87 -23.64
N GLU A 30 54.52 -12.15 -22.37
CA GLU A 30 53.37 -11.60 -21.64
C GLU A 30 53.61 -10.14 -21.24
N SER A 31 54.84 -9.80 -20.82
CA SER A 31 55.26 -8.40 -20.56
C SER A 31 55.15 -7.51 -21.80
N THR A 32 55.26 -8.07 -23.01
CA THR A 32 55.08 -7.33 -24.28
C THR A 32 53.63 -7.28 -24.77
N LYS A 33 52.69 -8.02 -24.15
CA LYS A 33 51.29 -8.15 -24.63
C LYS A 33 50.29 -7.23 -23.94
N SER A 34 50.67 -6.44 -22.93
CA SER A 34 49.77 -5.47 -22.29
C SER A 34 50.17 -4.02 -22.57
N GLN A 35 49.98 -3.58 -23.81
CA GLN A 35 49.66 -2.18 -24.08
C GLN A 35 48.43 -2.15 -24.98
N HIS A 36 47.25 -2.07 -24.35
CA HIS A 36 46.05 -1.64 -25.06
C HIS A 36 46.16 -0.13 -25.29
N LEU A 37 46.00 0.25 -26.55
CA LEU A 37 46.13 1.59 -27.10
C LEU A 37 45.28 2.63 -26.35
N VAL A 38 45.91 3.73 -25.91
CA VAL A 38 45.26 5.04 -25.82
C VAL A 38 46.19 6.06 -26.46
N ASN A 39 45.69 6.77 -27.47
CA ASN A 39 46.48 7.61 -28.36
C ASN A 39 46.32 9.11 -28.00
N LEU A 40 47.41 9.87 -28.21
CA LEU A 40 47.53 11.32 -28.43
C LEU A 40 47.24 12.32 -27.29
N LYS A 41 48.26 12.57 -26.46
CA LYS A 41 49.10 13.81 -26.43
C LYS A 41 49.81 13.92 -25.08
N SER A 42 51.01 13.38 -25.02
CA SER A 42 51.95 13.52 -23.89
C SER A 42 53.34 13.80 -24.45
N THR A 43 53.86 14.98 -24.13
CA THR A 43 55.29 15.31 -24.04
C THR A 43 55.36 16.41 -22.99
N PHE A 44 55.90 16.13 -21.80
CA PHE A 44 57.31 16.40 -21.51
C PHE A 44 57.76 17.80 -21.96
N SER A 45 57.82 18.71 -21.00
CA SER A 45 58.87 19.70 -20.86
C SER A 45 59.12 19.83 -19.36
N GLN A 46 60.05 19.03 -18.84
CA GLN A 46 60.56 19.26 -17.48
C GLN A 46 61.65 20.31 -17.55
N PRO A 47 61.68 21.28 -16.62
CA PRO A 47 62.95 21.85 -16.20
C PRO A 47 63.42 21.17 -14.92
N LYS A 48 64.63 20.63 -15.04
CA LYS A 48 65.67 20.41 -14.03
C LYS A 48 65.37 20.97 -12.63
N VAL A 49 65.51 20.09 -11.63
CA VAL A 49 65.91 20.45 -10.26
C VAL A 49 67.26 21.17 -10.31
N ASN A 50 67.21 22.50 -10.38
CA ASN A 50 68.23 23.35 -9.79
C ASN A 50 67.76 23.68 -8.37
N LEU A 51 68.67 23.56 -7.41
CA LEU A 51 68.59 24.24 -6.12
C LEU A 51 68.18 25.70 -6.37
N LEU A 52 67.14 26.16 -5.68
CA LEU A 52 67.02 27.47 -5.02
C LEU A 52 65.62 27.60 -4.40
N ASP A 53 65.60 28.09 -3.17
CA ASP A 53 64.43 28.34 -2.31
C ASP A 53 63.31 29.15 -2.98
N CYS A 54 62.05 28.82 -2.65
CA CYS A 54 60.99 29.81 -2.41
C CYS A 54 59.77 29.15 -1.73
N ASP A 55 59.39 29.73 -0.60
CA ASP A 55 58.23 29.46 0.23
C ASP A 55 56.91 29.30 -0.51
N SER A 56 56.20 28.18 -0.27
CA SER A 56 54.74 28.10 -0.06
C SER A 56 54.25 26.66 -0.26
N LYS A 57 54.51 25.78 0.71
CA LYS A 57 53.71 24.54 0.81
C LYS A 57 52.27 24.97 1.09
N THR A 58 51.35 24.75 0.16
CA THR A 58 49.90 24.96 0.36
C THR A 58 49.43 24.07 1.51
N GLN A 59 49.52 24.59 2.73
CA GLN A 59 49.05 23.90 3.92
C GLN A 59 47.52 23.96 3.89
N PHE A 60 46.88 22.79 3.93
CA PHE A 60 45.42 22.71 3.97
C PHE A 60 44.94 23.05 5.38
N GLN A 61 44.28 24.19 5.53
CA GLN A 61 43.82 24.69 6.81
C GLN A 61 42.38 24.26 7.09
N CYS A 62 42.10 23.71 8.28
CA CYS A 62 40.74 23.45 8.72
C CYS A 62 40.00 24.77 8.99
N HIS A 63 38.84 24.98 8.37
CA HIS A 63 38.05 26.19 8.55
C HIS A 63 37.57 26.40 10.00
N TYR A 64 37.29 25.32 10.74
CA TYR A 64 36.67 25.39 12.07
C TYR A 64 37.68 25.58 13.22
N CYS A 65 38.89 25.02 13.10
CA CYS A 65 39.89 25.09 14.16
C CYS A 65 41.25 25.60 13.72
N HIS A 66 41.36 26.04 12.47
CA HIS A 66 42.54 26.67 11.87
C HIS A 66 43.82 25.83 11.90
N LYS A 67 43.73 24.52 12.19
CA LYS A 67 44.86 23.60 12.13
C LYS A 67 45.31 23.36 10.69
N PHE A 68 46.62 23.33 10.48
CA PHE A 68 47.25 23.10 9.19
C PHE A 68 47.58 21.63 8.97
N PHE A 69 47.33 21.14 7.76
CA PHE A 69 47.56 19.76 7.36
C PHE A 69 48.42 19.70 6.11
N LYS A 70 49.29 18.68 6.05
CA LYS A 70 50.15 18.41 4.88
C LYS A 70 49.34 17.96 3.65
N PHE A 71 48.18 17.33 3.86
CA PHE A 71 47.35 16.77 2.79
C PHE A 71 45.86 17.02 3.02
N LYS A 72 45.11 17.19 1.92
CA LYS A 72 43.66 17.45 1.91
C LYS A 72 42.86 16.34 2.60
N GLN A 73 43.22 15.07 2.37
CA GLN A 73 42.56 13.91 3.00
C GLN A 73 42.72 13.91 4.53
N SER A 74 43.86 14.37 5.05
CA SER A 74 44.10 14.47 6.49
C SER A 74 43.24 15.56 7.11
N MET A 75 43.09 16.69 6.42
CA MET A 75 42.19 17.77 6.83
C MET A 75 40.72 17.30 6.86
N TYR A 76 40.24 16.58 5.83
CA TYR A 76 38.87 16.06 5.83
C TYR A 76 38.60 15.03 6.93
N LYS A 77 39.53 14.10 7.16
CA LYS A 77 39.43 13.16 8.28
C LYS A 77 39.41 13.91 9.62
N HIS A 78 40.18 14.98 9.74
CA HIS A 78 40.16 15.81 10.92
C HIS A 78 38.78 16.46 11.14
N ILE A 79 38.23 17.13 10.12
CA ILE A 79 36.91 17.77 10.17
C ILE A 79 35.83 16.75 10.59
N LYS A 80 35.82 15.58 9.95
CA LYS A 80 34.77 14.56 10.15
C LYS A 80 34.82 13.88 11.52
N TYR A 81 36.02 13.55 12.04
CA TYR A 81 36.12 12.64 13.19
C TYR A 81 36.72 13.25 14.46
N THR A 82 37.43 14.38 14.36
CA THR A 82 38.25 14.86 15.49
C THR A 82 38.14 16.37 15.75
N CYS A 83 37.55 17.14 14.84
CA CYS A 83 37.44 18.58 14.99
C CYS A 83 36.38 18.94 16.04
N LYS A 84 36.83 19.32 17.24
CA LYS A 84 35.95 19.74 18.35
C LYS A 84 35.04 20.93 18.00
N LYS A 85 35.48 21.82 17.10
CA LYS A 85 34.74 23.02 16.68
C LYS A 85 33.79 22.79 15.49
N ASN A 86 33.75 21.57 14.93
CA ASN A 86 32.83 21.19 13.85
C ASN A 86 31.47 20.66 14.35
N LYS A 87 31.28 20.55 15.67
CA LYS A 87 30.06 19.96 16.24
C LYS A 87 28.81 20.83 16.09
N ASP A 88 28.99 22.14 15.92
CA ASP A 88 27.87 23.10 15.97
C ASP A 88 27.26 23.43 14.60
N GLU A 89 28.01 23.29 13.51
CA GLU A 89 27.50 23.61 12.16
C GLU A 89 26.52 22.55 11.63
N GLY A 90 26.77 21.27 11.88
CA GLY A 90 25.82 20.21 11.50
C GLY A 90 24.46 20.32 12.21
N LEU A 91 24.44 20.86 13.43
CA LEU A 91 23.21 21.07 14.19
C LEU A 91 22.45 22.31 13.70
N LYS A 92 23.15 23.39 13.34
CA LYS A 92 22.53 24.58 12.73
C LYS A 92 21.93 24.27 11.37
N GLU A 93 22.61 23.49 10.55
CA GLU A 93 22.10 23.11 9.23
C GLU A 93 20.89 22.18 9.33
N LEU A 94 20.88 21.25 10.31
CA LEU A 94 19.71 20.46 10.63
C LEU A 94 18.52 21.32 11.07
N ALA A 95 18.74 22.30 11.95
CA ALA A 95 17.69 23.21 12.40
C ALA A 95 17.12 24.07 11.24
N ARG A 96 17.98 24.48 10.29
CA ARG A 96 17.54 25.21 9.09
C ARG A 96 16.65 24.32 8.20
N LEU A 97 17.06 23.08 7.95
CA LEU A 97 16.31 22.13 7.14
C LEU A 97 14.96 21.75 7.79
N LEU A 98 14.90 21.65 9.12
CA LEU A 98 13.66 21.40 9.84
C LEU A 98 12.68 22.57 9.69
N ASN A 99 13.13 23.81 9.88
CA ASN A 99 12.29 25.00 9.66
C ASN A 99 11.78 25.10 8.22
N GLU A 100 12.61 24.77 7.23
CA GLU A 100 12.19 24.75 5.82
C GLU A 100 11.13 23.68 5.55
N LYS A 101 11.29 22.49 6.12
CA LYS A 101 10.30 21.40 6.04
C LYS A 101 8.97 21.78 6.72
N ASP A 102 9.02 22.41 7.88
CA ASP A 102 7.82 22.86 8.60
C ASP A 102 7.05 23.94 7.83
N ASN A 103 7.77 24.85 7.17
CA ASN A 103 7.16 25.86 6.30
C ASN A 103 6.46 25.22 5.09
N LEU A 104 7.12 24.26 4.43
CA LEU A 104 6.52 23.49 3.33
C LEU A 104 5.28 22.73 3.79
N LEU A 105 5.33 22.10 4.96
CA LEU A 105 4.20 21.37 5.52
C LEU A 105 3.02 22.31 5.81
N ASN A 106 3.28 23.48 6.40
CA ASN A 106 2.26 24.49 6.65
C ASN A 106 1.62 25.03 5.36
N GLU A 107 2.40 25.23 4.30
CA GLU A 107 1.86 25.64 3.01
C GLU A 107 0.99 24.55 2.37
N GLN A 108 1.41 23.28 2.45
CA GLN A 108 0.62 22.14 1.99
C GLN A 108 -0.70 22.02 2.76
N THR A 109 -0.68 22.14 4.08
CA THR A 109 -1.89 22.09 4.92
C THR A 109 -2.87 23.20 4.53
N LYS A 110 -2.39 24.44 4.33
CA LYS A 110 -3.24 25.56 3.87
C LYS A 110 -3.85 25.31 2.48
N GLN A 111 -3.15 24.62 1.58
CA GLN A 111 -3.69 24.26 0.27
C GLN A 111 -4.79 23.21 0.40
N ILE A 112 -4.58 22.19 1.25
CA ILE A 112 -5.57 21.15 1.54
C ILE A 112 -6.83 21.75 2.16
N GLU A 113 -6.71 22.64 3.15
CA GLU A 113 -7.85 23.33 3.78
C GLU A 113 -8.66 24.14 2.77
N LYS A 114 -7.99 24.88 1.87
CA LYS A 114 -8.65 25.61 0.78
C LYS A 114 -9.40 24.67 -0.16
N LEU A 115 -8.81 23.52 -0.51
CA LEU A 115 -9.44 22.51 -1.36
C LEU A 115 -10.69 21.94 -0.67
N GLN A 116 -10.59 21.60 0.62
CA GLN A 116 -11.72 21.08 1.42
C GLN A 116 -12.86 22.09 1.49
N ILE A 117 -12.59 23.36 1.77
CA ILE A 117 -13.62 24.42 1.79
C ILE A 117 -14.30 24.55 0.42
N ASN A 118 -13.54 24.50 -0.67
CA ASN A 118 -14.09 24.59 -2.02
C ASN A 118 -14.92 23.36 -2.39
N MET A 119 -14.51 22.16 -1.97
CA MET A 119 -15.31 20.94 -2.13
C MET A 119 -16.60 21.02 -1.32
N GLN A 120 -16.54 21.47 -0.06
CA GLN A 120 -17.72 21.62 0.79
C GLN A 120 -18.74 22.58 0.17
N LYS A 121 -18.29 23.71 -0.38
CA LYS A 121 -19.15 24.65 -1.12
C LYS A 121 -19.78 24.04 -2.37
N GLN A 122 -19.09 23.14 -3.06
CA GLN A 122 -19.64 22.44 -4.22
C GLN A 122 -20.69 21.41 -3.79
N ILE A 123 -20.44 20.68 -2.71
CA ILE A 123 -21.39 19.75 -2.10
C ILE A 123 -22.66 20.51 -1.68
N GLU A 124 -22.54 21.61 -0.95
CA GLU A 124 -23.70 22.44 -0.54
C GLU A 124 -24.53 22.91 -1.74
N LYS A 125 -23.89 23.36 -2.82
CA LYS A 125 -24.58 23.76 -4.06
C LYS A 125 -25.29 22.60 -4.74
N LEU A 126 -24.70 21.41 -4.75
CA LEU A 126 -25.32 20.20 -5.29
C LEU A 126 -26.50 19.75 -4.44
N THR A 127 -26.33 19.70 -3.12
CA THR A 127 -27.39 19.39 -2.15
C THR A 127 -28.57 20.33 -2.29
N GLN A 128 -28.33 21.64 -2.42
CA GLN A 128 -29.39 22.63 -2.61
C GLN A 128 -30.12 22.44 -3.96
N LYS A 129 -29.40 22.12 -5.04
CA LYS A 129 -30.01 21.81 -6.34
C LYS A 129 -30.88 20.55 -6.31
N LEU A 130 -30.47 19.53 -5.55
CA LEU A 130 -31.23 18.29 -5.37
C LEU A 130 -32.51 18.51 -4.53
N GLN A 131 -32.47 19.40 -3.54
CA GLN A 131 -33.67 19.76 -2.76
C GLN A 131 -34.73 20.49 -3.59
N ILE A 132 -34.34 21.28 -4.60
CA ILE A 132 -35.27 22.07 -5.42
C ILE A 132 -36.05 21.19 -6.44
N GLN A 133 -35.56 20.00 -6.78
CA GLN A 133 -36.24 19.13 -7.77
C GLN A 133 -37.50 18.41 -7.23
N ASN A 134 -37.78 18.47 -5.94
CA ASN A 134 -38.95 17.83 -5.31
C ASN A 134 -40.09 18.82 -4.94
N ILE A 135 -40.21 19.98 -5.60
CA ILE A 135 -41.45 20.76 -5.55
C ILE A 135 -42.46 20.13 -6.51
N VAL A 136 -43.01 18.98 -6.11
CA VAL A 136 -44.27 18.48 -6.65
C VAL A 136 -45.37 19.35 -6.06
N HIS A 137 -46.10 20.05 -6.94
CA HIS A 137 -47.38 20.67 -6.60
C HIS A 137 -48.34 19.58 -6.09
N GLY A 138 -48.63 19.57 -4.79
CA GLY A 138 -49.60 18.66 -4.16
C GLY A 138 -49.85 19.07 -2.72
N ASP A 139 -51.12 19.15 -2.34
CA ASP A 139 -51.67 19.76 -1.14
C ASP A 139 -50.89 19.58 0.17
N ILE A 140 -50.80 20.69 0.92
CA ILE A 140 -50.27 20.78 2.28
C ILE A 140 -51.26 20.09 3.22
N ASN A 141 -51.02 18.82 3.55
CA ASN A 141 -51.51 18.21 4.78
C ASN A 141 -50.34 17.96 5.73
N ASN A 142 -50.51 18.55 6.91
CA ASN A 142 -49.53 18.74 7.96
C ASN A 142 -49.23 17.41 8.68
N HIS A 143 -48.35 16.59 8.11
CA HIS A 143 -47.67 15.52 8.84
C HIS A 143 -46.16 15.80 8.76
N GLN A 144 -45.57 16.15 9.92
CA GLN A 144 -44.12 16.18 10.11
C GLN A 144 -43.56 14.73 10.04
N ASN A 145 -43.59 14.13 8.86
CA ASN A 145 -42.73 12.99 8.58
C ASN A 145 -41.41 13.58 8.11
N ASN A 146 -40.38 13.50 8.95
CA ASN A 146 -39.00 13.58 8.49
C ASN A 146 -38.84 12.51 7.42
N PHE A 147 -38.96 12.87 6.14
CA PHE A 147 -38.66 11.99 5.02
C PHE A 147 -37.14 11.78 5.03
N TYR A 148 -36.70 10.79 5.81
CA TYR A 148 -35.36 10.23 5.65
C TYR A 148 -35.33 9.56 4.28
N ASN A 149 -34.66 10.20 3.33
CA ASN A 149 -34.44 9.63 2.00
C ASN A 149 -33.36 8.54 2.16
N ILE A 150 -33.75 7.36 2.63
CA ILE A 150 -32.84 6.22 2.80
C ILE A 150 -32.41 5.76 1.41
N GLN A 151 -31.14 5.98 1.09
CA GLN A 151 -30.56 5.47 -0.15
C GLN A 151 -30.13 4.02 0.07
N LEU A 152 -30.80 3.10 -0.60
CA LEU A 152 -30.39 1.70 -0.64
C LEU A 152 -29.02 1.55 -1.32
N LEU A 153 -28.15 0.74 -0.73
CA LEU A 153 -26.91 0.32 -1.35
C LEU A 153 -27.19 -0.72 -2.42
N ASN A 154 -26.36 -0.75 -3.46
CA ASN A 154 -26.40 -1.87 -4.40
C ASN A 154 -26.12 -3.17 -3.64
N HIS A 155 -26.72 -4.26 -4.08
CA HIS A 155 -26.51 -5.58 -3.48
C HIS A 155 -25.02 -5.98 -3.44
N THR A 156 -24.23 -5.58 -4.43
CA THR A 156 -22.78 -5.82 -4.48
C THR A 156 -21.99 -5.00 -3.46
N ASP A 157 -22.56 -3.89 -3.01
CA ASP A 157 -21.91 -2.90 -2.16
C ASP A 157 -22.47 -2.96 -0.72
N THR A 158 -23.11 -4.08 -0.37
CA THR A 158 -23.72 -4.30 0.96
C THR A 158 -22.68 -4.11 2.07
N ASP A 159 -23.02 -3.31 3.07
CA ASP A 159 -22.11 -2.95 4.16
C ASP A 159 -22.08 -4.02 5.26
N TYR A 160 -20.95 -4.70 5.45
CA TYR A 160 -20.72 -5.65 6.55
C TYR A 160 -19.98 -5.04 7.75
N SER A 161 -19.52 -3.78 7.65
CA SER A 161 -18.64 -3.15 8.65
C SER A 161 -19.33 -2.87 9.99
N HIS A 162 -20.66 -2.83 9.99
CA HIS A 162 -21.46 -2.60 11.18
C HIS A 162 -21.57 -3.83 12.09
N LEU A 163 -21.18 -5.01 11.61
CA LEU A 163 -21.23 -6.24 12.39
C LEU A 163 -20.11 -6.27 13.43
N THR A 164 -20.47 -6.56 14.67
CA THR A 164 -19.50 -6.70 15.75
C THR A 164 -19.05 -8.16 15.90
N PRO A 165 -17.89 -8.44 16.54
CA PRO A 165 -17.51 -9.80 16.89
C PRO A 165 -18.64 -10.56 17.59
N THR A 166 -19.39 -9.89 18.48
CA THR A 166 -20.52 -10.53 19.20
C THR A 166 -21.65 -10.98 18.28
N ASP A 167 -21.84 -10.33 17.13
CA ASP A 167 -22.87 -10.71 16.16
C ASP A 167 -22.43 -11.93 15.35
N TYR A 168 -21.16 -11.99 14.94
CA TYR A 168 -20.58 -13.19 14.34
C TYR A 168 -20.63 -14.39 15.30
N MET A 169 -20.31 -14.18 16.59
CA MET A 169 -20.43 -15.24 17.60
C MET A 169 -21.86 -15.77 17.72
N LYS A 170 -22.88 -14.90 17.69
CA LYS A 170 -24.30 -15.33 17.69
C LYS A 170 -24.61 -16.18 16.45
N CYS A 171 -24.15 -15.76 15.28
CA CYS A 171 -24.36 -16.51 14.04
C CYS A 171 -23.72 -17.91 14.13
N ILE A 172 -22.49 -18.00 14.62
CA ILE A 172 -21.78 -19.30 14.68
C ILE A 172 -22.41 -20.24 15.71
N ARG A 173 -22.98 -19.72 16.80
CA ARG A 173 -23.73 -20.53 17.78
C ARG A 173 -24.95 -21.20 17.16
N ASP A 174 -25.55 -20.62 16.12
CA ASP A 174 -26.66 -21.22 15.37
C ASP A 174 -26.25 -22.41 14.48
N CYS A 175 -24.97 -22.81 14.49
CA CYS A 175 -24.43 -23.99 13.79
C CYS A 175 -24.86 -24.02 12.32
N ASN A 176 -25.70 -24.98 11.91
CA ASN A 176 -26.16 -25.17 10.54
C ASN A 176 -26.97 -23.97 9.98
N PHE A 177 -27.47 -23.07 10.84
CA PHE A 177 -28.20 -21.87 10.41
C PHE A 177 -27.36 -20.60 10.45
N CYS A 178 -26.05 -20.70 10.69
CA CYS A 178 -25.15 -19.55 10.82
C CYS A 178 -25.22 -18.58 9.63
N VAL A 179 -25.22 -19.12 8.41
CA VAL A 179 -25.32 -18.34 7.15
C VAL A 179 -26.67 -17.61 7.08
N LYS A 180 -27.77 -18.30 7.41
CA LYS A 180 -29.11 -17.69 7.44
C LYS A 180 -29.18 -16.54 8.44
N THR A 181 -28.64 -16.73 9.64
CA THR A 181 -28.63 -15.72 10.70
C THR A 181 -27.76 -14.53 10.31
N LEU A 182 -26.62 -14.74 9.65
CA LEU A 182 -25.76 -13.67 9.15
C LEU A 182 -26.49 -12.82 8.09
N ILE A 183 -27.10 -13.46 7.10
CA ILE A 183 -27.86 -12.76 6.04
C ILE A 183 -28.98 -11.90 6.65
N GLU A 184 -29.67 -12.42 7.67
CA GLU A 184 -30.70 -11.68 8.39
C GLU A 184 -30.16 -10.45 9.11
N GLN A 185 -29.01 -10.57 9.80
CA GLN A 185 -28.36 -9.44 10.47
C GLN A 185 -27.83 -8.37 9.50
N VAL A 186 -27.45 -8.77 8.30
CA VAL A 186 -26.88 -7.85 7.29
C VAL A 186 -27.99 -7.12 6.53
N HIS A 187 -28.95 -7.87 5.98
CA HIS A 187 -29.94 -7.33 5.05
C HIS A 187 -31.27 -6.94 5.69
N PHE A 188 -31.56 -7.37 6.92
CA PHE A 188 -32.83 -7.10 7.61
C PHE A 188 -32.61 -6.48 8.99
N ASN A 189 -31.80 -5.43 9.02
CA ASN A 189 -31.45 -4.71 10.24
C ASN A 189 -32.06 -3.31 10.25
N GLU A 190 -32.96 -3.06 11.22
CA GLU A 190 -33.65 -1.76 11.37
C GLU A 190 -32.69 -0.57 11.53
N LYS A 191 -31.49 -0.80 12.07
CA LYS A 191 -30.47 0.25 12.24
C LYS A 191 -29.70 0.53 10.96
N LYS A 192 -29.79 -0.37 9.98
CA LYS A 192 -29.05 -0.35 8.71
C LYS A 192 -30.00 -0.57 7.53
N PRO A 193 -31.01 0.30 7.35
CA PRO A 193 -31.99 0.16 6.28
C PRO A 193 -31.36 0.29 4.89
N GLU A 194 -30.18 0.90 4.75
CA GLU A 194 -29.43 0.98 3.50
C GLU A 194 -29.04 -0.40 2.92
N ASN A 195 -28.91 -1.42 3.76
CA ASN A 195 -28.58 -2.79 3.35
C ASN A 195 -29.81 -3.64 2.98
N MET A 196 -31.02 -3.11 3.11
CA MET A 196 -32.27 -3.82 2.79
C MET A 196 -32.51 -3.89 1.27
N ASN A 197 -31.54 -4.44 0.57
CA ASN A 197 -31.37 -4.40 -0.88
C ASN A 197 -31.71 -5.73 -1.58
N ILE A 198 -32.37 -6.65 -0.88
CA ILE A 198 -32.81 -7.95 -1.42
C ILE A 198 -34.11 -8.41 -0.76
N TYR A 199 -35.06 -8.93 -1.55
CA TYR A 199 -36.25 -9.60 -1.03
C TYR A 199 -36.89 -10.56 -2.04
N ILE A 200 -37.84 -11.36 -1.58
CA ILE A 200 -38.68 -12.22 -2.44
C ILE A 200 -40.11 -11.69 -2.45
N SER A 201 -40.61 -11.34 -3.64
CA SER A 201 -41.98 -10.84 -3.83
C SER A 201 -43.03 -11.95 -3.80
N ASN A 202 -42.70 -13.13 -4.34
CA ASN A 202 -43.60 -14.28 -4.42
C ASN A 202 -42.85 -15.59 -4.15
N ILE A 203 -43.26 -16.34 -3.12
CA ILE A 203 -42.69 -17.65 -2.76
C ILE A 203 -42.70 -18.63 -3.94
N LYS A 204 -43.79 -18.67 -4.72
CA LYS A 204 -43.95 -19.62 -5.85
C LYS A 204 -43.19 -19.19 -7.10
N GLY A 205 -42.79 -17.92 -7.20
CA GLY A 205 -42.05 -17.40 -8.35
C GLY A 205 -40.60 -17.89 -8.36
N ASN A 206 -39.99 -18.02 -9.53
CA ASN A 206 -38.57 -18.37 -9.68
C ASN A 206 -37.65 -17.13 -9.62
N TYR A 207 -38.16 -16.02 -9.10
CA TYR A 207 -37.53 -14.72 -9.16
C TYR A 207 -37.32 -14.12 -7.77
N ALA A 208 -36.20 -13.44 -7.59
CA ALA A 208 -35.91 -12.59 -6.44
C ALA A 208 -35.68 -11.15 -6.90
N MET A 209 -35.89 -10.19 -6.01
CA MET A 209 -35.68 -8.77 -6.26
C MET A 209 -34.38 -8.35 -5.59
N ILE A 210 -33.47 -7.74 -6.33
CA ILE A 210 -32.24 -7.14 -5.81
C ILE A 210 -32.17 -5.67 -6.20
N PHE A 211 -31.58 -4.83 -5.36
CA PHE A 211 -31.32 -3.43 -5.69
C PHE A 211 -29.93 -3.33 -6.32
N LYS A 212 -29.86 -2.90 -7.58
CA LYS A 212 -28.61 -2.75 -8.34
C LYS A 212 -28.76 -1.67 -9.40
N ASP A 213 -27.72 -0.85 -9.57
CA ASP A 213 -27.69 0.28 -10.50
C ASP A 213 -28.80 1.30 -10.17
N HIS A 214 -29.01 1.56 -8.86
CA HIS A 214 -30.04 2.47 -8.35
C HIS A 214 -31.48 2.07 -8.72
N LYS A 215 -31.72 0.80 -9.05
CA LYS A 215 -33.06 0.28 -9.36
C LYS A 215 -33.25 -1.15 -8.89
N TRP A 216 -34.50 -1.53 -8.67
CA TRP A 216 -34.86 -2.91 -8.39
C TRP A 216 -34.79 -3.74 -9.68
N GLN A 217 -34.04 -4.84 -9.63
CA GLN A 217 -33.85 -5.77 -10.74
C GLN A 217 -34.34 -7.16 -10.34
N ILE A 218 -34.93 -7.87 -11.30
CA ILE A 218 -35.36 -9.25 -11.13
C ILE A 218 -34.18 -10.17 -11.47
N VAL A 219 -33.90 -11.12 -10.58
CA VAL A 219 -32.87 -12.16 -10.78
C VAL A 219 -33.44 -13.55 -10.54
N ASN A 220 -32.76 -14.57 -11.03
CA ASN A 220 -33.12 -15.96 -10.76
C ASN A 220 -32.99 -16.25 -9.26
N LYS A 221 -34.08 -16.71 -8.65
CA LYS A 221 -34.15 -16.98 -7.21
C LYS A 221 -33.16 -18.05 -6.77
N LYS A 222 -33.01 -19.15 -7.51
CA LYS A 222 -32.13 -20.25 -7.09
C LYS A 222 -30.68 -19.80 -7.11
N GLU A 223 -30.24 -19.27 -8.25
CA GLU A 223 -28.88 -18.78 -8.45
C GLU A 223 -28.52 -17.68 -7.44
N GLN A 224 -29.44 -16.74 -7.18
CA GLN A 224 -29.19 -15.68 -6.22
C GLN A 224 -29.05 -16.19 -4.79
N ILE A 225 -29.86 -17.18 -4.39
CA ILE A 225 -29.78 -17.78 -3.05
C ILE A 225 -28.50 -18.60 -2.90
N ASP A 226 -28.08 -19.31 -3.95
CA ASP A 226 -26.82 -20.03 -3.97
C ASP A 226 -25.64 -19.06 -3.80
N HIS A 227 -25.56 -18.01 -4.62
CA HIS A 227 -24.51 -17.00 -4.49
C HIS A 227 -24.53 -16.28 -3.14
N LEU A 228 -25.71 -15.95 -2.62
CA LEU A 228 -25.85 -15.31 -1.32
C LEU A 228 -25.37 -16.22 -0.19
N TYR A 229 -25.67 -17.52 -0.27
CA TYR A 229 -25.20 -18.51 0.69
C TYR A 229 -23.68 -18.63 0.65
N ASP A 230 -23.11 -18.87 -0.54
CA ASP A 230 -21.68 -19.11 -0.74
C ASP A 230 -20.84 -17.90 -0.30
N TYR A 231 -21.29 -16.67 -0.64
CA TYR A 231 -20.60 -15.45 -0.23
C TYR A 231 -20.55 -15.29 1.30
N ASN A 232 -21.69 -15.46 1.97
CA ASN A 232 -21.77 -15.30 3.42
C ASN A 232 -21.07 -16.43 4.18
N GLU A 233 -20.98 -17.62 3.57
CA GLU A 233 -20.14 -18.71 4.08
C GLU A 233 -18.66 -18.30 4.11
N VAL A 234 -18.13 -17.77 3.00
CA VAL A 234 -16.73 -17.29 2.94
C VAL A 234 -16.45 -16.20 3.97
N VAL A 235 -17.42 -15.29 4.20
CA VAL A 235 -17.31 -14.26 5.24
C VAL A 235 -17.18 -14.90 6.63
N LEU A 236 -17.99 -15.92 6.94
CA LEU A 236 -17.92 -16.62 8.22
C LEU A 236 -16.63 -17.42 8.37
N GLU A 237 -16.16 -18.09 7.32
CA GLU A 237 -14.89 -18.82 7.33
C GLU A 237 -13.71 -17.88 7.57
N THR A 238 -13.67 -16.74 6.89
CA THR A 238 -12.62 -15.72 7.08
C THR A 238 -12.61 -15.20 8.52
N TRP A 239 -13.79 -14.86 9.05
CA TRP A 239 -13.91 -14.41 10.43
C TRP A 239 -13.50 -15.51 11.43
N TYR A 240 -13.89 -16.75 11.17
CA TYR A 240 -13.50 -17.87 12.02
C TYR A 240 -11.98 -18.04 12.07
N ASP A 241 -11.29 -17.95 10.92
CA ASP A 241 -9.84 -18.09 10.87
C ASP A 241 -9.10 -16.99 11.64
N ASP A 242 -9.61 -15.77 11.62
CA ASP A 242 -9.02 -14.62 12.33
C ASP A 242 -9.24 -14.68 13.85
N TYR A 243 -10.33 -15.29 14.32
CA TYR A 243 -10.78 -15.21 15.72
C TYR A 243 -10.81 -16.56 16.47
N LYS A 244 -10.55 -17.70 15.80
CA LYS A 244 -10.54 -19.04 16.42
C LYS A 244 -9.62 -19.14 17.64
N GLU A 245 -8.50 -18.43 17.66
CA GLU A 245 -7.58 -18.44 18.81
C GLU A 245 -8.11 -17.66 20.02
N GLN A 246 -8.98 -16.68 19.79
CA GLN A 246 -9.52 -15.80 20.84
C GLN A 246 -10.76 -16.39 21.52
N TYR A 247 -11.53 -17.23 20.82
CA TYR A 247 -12.81 -17.76 21.31
C TYR A 247 -12.94 -19.29 21.13
N PRO A 248 -12.31 -20.08 22.03
CA PRO A 248 -12.28 -21.53 21.91
C PRO A 248 -13.65 -22.22 22.07
N GLU A 249 -14.63 -21.59 22.75
CA GLU A 249 -15.98 -22.14 22.88
C GLU A 249 -16.76 -22.19 21.55
N ILE A 250 -16.37 -21.35 20.60
CA ILE A 250 -17.04 -21.17 19.30
C ILE A 250 -16.54 -22.20 18.28
N ILE A 251 -15.31 -22.69 18.48
CA ILE A 251 -14.67 -23.73 17.66
C ILE A 251 -15.56 -24.95 17.51
N LYS A 252 -16.16 -25.46 18.59
CA LYS A 252 -16.99 -26.68 18.53
C LYS A 252 -18.26 -26.49 17.70
N SER A 253 -18.86 -25.30 17.74
CA SER A 253 -20.09 -25.01 16.99
C SER A 253 -19.79 -24.86 15.50
N PHE A 254 -18.67 -24.22 15.15
CA PHE A 254 -18.25 -24.06 13.76
C PHE A 254 -17.69 -25.36 13.16
N GLN A 255 -16.97 -26.17 13.95
CA GLN A 255 -16.56 -27.51 13.52
C GLN A 255 -17.75 -28.39 13.19
N LYS A 256 -18.80 -28.36 14.02
CA LYS A 256 -20.05 -29.07 13.73
C LYS A 256 -20.72 -28.58 12.43
N TYR A 257 -20.61 -27.29 12.12
CA TYR A 257 -21.07 -26.76 10.83
C TYR A 257 -20.23 -27.34 9.66
N LEU A 258 -18.90 -27.32 9.79
CA LEU A 258 -17.99 -27.88 8.78
C LEU A 258 -18.20 -29.38 8.56
N ASP A 259 -18.44 -30.16 9.63
CA ASP A 259 -18.72 -31.59 9.55
C ASP A 259 -20.03 -31.90 8.81
N ASN A 260 -21.02 -31.00 8.90
CA ASN A 260 -22.32 -31.13 8.22
C ASN A 260 -22.34 -30.48 6.83
N LYS A 261 -21.25 -29.81 6.41
CA LYS A 261 -21.17 -29.07 5.14
C LYS A 261 -21.28 -29.98 3.91
N ASP A 262 -20.90 -31.25 4.05
CA ASP A 262 -21.04 -32.24 2.97
C ASP A 262 -22.47 -32.78 2.83
N GLU A 263 -23.37 -32.51 3.80
CA GLU A 263 -24.76 -32.93 3.76
C GLU A 263 -25.62 -31.94 2.96
N SER A 264 -25.76 -32.23 1.65
CA SER A 264 -26.57 -31.41 0.74
C SER A 264 -28.02 -31.19 1.20
N ASP A 265 -28.62 -32.14 1.94
CA ASP A 265 -29.98 -32.03 2.47
C ASP A 265 -30.10 -30.91 3.53
N ILE A 266 -29.09 -30.77 4.39
CA ILE A 266 -29.05 -29.71 5.40
C ILE A 266 -28.90 -28.36 4.71
N ILE A 267 -27.97 -28.24 3.75
CA ILE A 267 -27.76 -27.00 2.99
C ILE A 267 -29.04 -26.61 2.25
N ASN A 268 -29.70 -27.54 1.58
CA ASN A 268 -30.96 -27.29 0.87
C ASN A 268 -32.07 -26.84 1.83
N SER A 269 -32.14 -27.43 3.03
CA SER A 269 -33.06 -27.00 4.08
C SER A 269 -32.77 -25.57 4.55
N VAL A 270 -31.50 -25.21 4.72
CA VAL A 270 -31.08 -23.85 5.11
C VAL A 270 -31.42 -22.85 3.99
N LYS A 271 -31.12 -23.16 2.73
CA LYS A 271 -31.47 -22.34 1.56
C LYS A 271 -32.98 -22.11 1.46
N ALA A 272 -33.79 -23.15 1.72
CA ALA A 272 -35.24 -23.01 1.80
C ALA A 272 -35.68 -22.06 2.93
N LYS A 273 -35.03 -22.12 4.10
CA LYS A 273 -35.31 -21.18 5.20
C LYS A 273 -34.88 -19.74 4.88
N ILE A 274 -33.79 -19.54 4.15
CA ILE A 274 -33.38 -18.22 3.66
C ILE A 274 -34.48 -17.66 2.75
N ILE A 275 -35.01 -18.46 1.82
CA ILE A 275 -36.14 -18.05 0.96
C ILE A 275 -37.35 -17.59 1.79
N TYR A 276 -37.72 -18.34 2.83
CA TYR A 276 -38.82 -17.95 3.71
C TYR A 276 -38.54 -16.65 4.46
N MET A 277 -37.31 -16.48 4.95
CA MET A 277 -36.88 -15.26 5.64
C MET A 277 -36.94 -14.03 4.72
N LEU A 278 -36.41 -14.11 3.50
CA LEU A 278 -36.46 -13.03 2.52
C LEU A 278 -37.90 -12.65 2.11
N TYR A 279 -38.83 -13.61 2.11
CA TYR A 279 -40.23 -13.35 1.83
C TYR A 279 -40.95 -12.75 3.04
N ASN A 280 -40.75 -13.29 4.24
CA ASN A 280 -41.45 -12.85 5.45
C ASN A 280 -41.04 -11.42 5.82
N ASN A 281 -39.76 -11.09 5.66
CA ASN A 281 -39.22 -9.78 6.03
C ASN A 281 -39.38 -8.73 4.91
N ARG A 282 -40.00 -9.08 3.77
CA ARG A 282 -40.20 -8.14 2.64
C ARG A 282 -40.96 -6.86 3.03
N LYS A 283 -41.80 -6.92 4.07
CA LYS A 283 -42.57 -5.77 4.56
C LYS A 283 -41.66 -4.65 5.07
N MET A 284 -40.49 -5.00 5.61
CA MET A 284 -39.47 -4.01 6.04
C MET A 284 -38.97 -3.16 4.87
N ILE A 285 -39.12 -3.65 3.63
CA ILE A 285 -38.69 -2.98 2.40
C ILE A 285 -39.87 -2.32 1.68
N CYS A 286 -41.01 -2.99 1.63
CA CYS A 286 -42.16 -2.55 0.83
C CYS A 286 -43.04 -1.50 1.53
N ASP A 287 -43.16 -1.51 2.86
CA ASP A 287 -44.09 -0.64 3.59
C ASP A 287 -43.56 0.81 3.75
N GLY A 288 -42.37 1.11 3.22
CA GLY A 288 -41.83 2.47 3.11
C GLY A 288 -42.20 3.22 1.81
N ASN A 289 -42.99 2.61 0.93
CA ASN A 289 -43.36 3.15 -0.39
C ASN A 289 -44.88 3.41 -0.57
N VAL A 290 -45.64 3.59 0.52
CA VAL A 290 -47.07 3.94 0.49
C VAL A 290 -47.33 5.25 1.20
#